data_AF-A0A7V9WKP4-F1
#
_entry.id   AF-A0A7V9WKP4-F1
#
_cell.length_a   1.000
_cell.length_b   1.000
_cell.length_c   1.000
_cell.angle_alpha   90.00
_cell.angle_beta   90.00
_cell.angle_gamma   90.00
#
_symmetry.space_group_name_H-M   'P 1'
#
loop_
_entity.id
_entity.type
_entity.pdbx_description
1 polymer ?
#
loop_
_entity_poly.entity_id
_entity_poly.type
_entity_poly.pdbx_seq_one_letter_code
_entity_poly.pdbx_strand_id
1 'polypeptide(L)'
;LDTCERIVFGEEGWDDVPISRAVNASSALPMVYRPVEVKGRHLVDGGIRSTTNVDIAVERGAKFVVVVNPLVPYVNDFQKTMPTVVGSRTRRVADMGYPQVGYQAFKLLAHQRLHEAVSHWRERYPGVDIVLVEPDPNDELMFETNILNFSKRVEIARHGFESVTLKLANDYDNLKSVCERHGIEISLSRVRKVTDEAEKVPEKTRAWRRIFEQTTGALLRQSEQG
;
A
#
# COMPACT_ATOMS: atom_id res chain seq x y z
N LEU A 1 17.44 16.65 5.65
CA LEU A 1 18.16 15.71 6.52
C LEU A 1 18.58 16.39 7.82
N ASP A 2 19.44 17.40 7.76
CA ASP A 2 20.07 18.00 8.94
C ASP A 2 19.10 18.65 9.94
N THR A 3 18.04 19.30 9.43
CA THR A 3 17.01 19.95 10.26
C THR A 3 15.78 19.09 10.51
N CYS A 4 15.75 17.87 9.96
CA CYS A 4 14.59 16.99 9.94
C CYS A 4 13.30 17.59 9.34
N GLU A 5 13.32 18.80 8.76
CA GLU A 5 12.16 19.50 8.20
C GLU A 5 11.56 18.81 6.97
N ARG A 6 10.25 19.01 6.78
CA ARG A 6 9.57 18.66 5.53
C ARG A 6 9.78 19.79 4.52
N ILE A 7 10.11 19.43 3.29
CA ILE A 7 10.13 20.34 2.15
C ILE A 7 9.08 19.85 1.16
N VAL A 8 8.25 20.77 0.67
CA VAL A 8 7.25 20.50 -0.37
C VAL A 8 7.68 21.25 -1.62
N PHE A 9 8.10 20.51 -2.64
CA PHE A 9 8.44 21.11 -3.92
C PHE A 9 7.20 21.70 -4.58
N GLY A 10 7.33 22.87 -5.22
CA GLY A 10 6.20 23.63 -5.76
C GLY A 10 5.53 24.58 -4.77
N GLU A 11 6.03 24.69 -3.54
CA GLU A 11 5.69 25.79 -2.63
C GLU A 11 6.64 26.97 -2.80
N GLU A 12 6.27 28.11 -2.22
CA GLU A 12 7.09 29.32 -2.24
C GLU A 12 8.53 29.01 -1.77
N GLY A 13 9.50 29.41 -2.59
CA GLY A 13 10.91 29.14 -2.33
C GLY A 13 11.40 27.75 -2.76
N TRP A 14 10.53 26.89 -3.30
CA TRP A 14 10.85 25.56 -3.85
C TRP A 14 10.15 25.26 -5.19
N ASP A 15 9.55 26.27 -5.81
CA ASP A 15 8.78 26.24 -7.06
C ASP A 15 9.62 26.34 -8.33
N ASP A 16 10.88 26.75 -8.20
CA ASP A 16 11.91 26.80 -9.25
C ASP A 16 12.67 25.48 -9.43
N VAL A 17 12.48 24.49 -8.56
CA VAL A 17 13.18 23.20 -8.64
C VAL A 17 12.61 22.36 -9.77
N PRO A 18 13.44 21.90 -10.74
CA PRO A 18 12.96 21.04 -11.82
C PRO A 18 12.31 19.76 -11.29
N ILE A 19 11.20 19.34 -11.90
CA ILE A 19 10.44 18.14 -11.49
C ILE A 19 11.35 16.91 -11.40
N SER A 20 12.26 16.71 -12.34
CA SER A 20 13.20 15.58 -12.33
C SER A 20 14.11 15.58 -11.10
N ARG A 21 14.55 16.77 -10.63
CA ARG A 21 15.37 16.92 -9.43
C ARG A 21 14.54 16.75 -8.16
N ALA A 22 13.33 17.30 -8.14
CA ALA A 22 12.39 17.12 -7.04
C ALA A 22 12.05 15.64 -6.81
N VAL A 23 11.74 14.90 -7.89
CA VAL A 23 11.48 13.46 -7.84
C VAL A 23 12.71 12.70 -7.36
N ASN A 24 13.90 13.00 -7.90
CA ASN A 24 15.16 12.37 -7.48
C ASN A 24 15.39 12.52 -5.96
N ALA A 25 15.24 13.73 -5.42
CA ALA A 25 15.34 14.01 -3.99
C ALA A 25 14.26 13.30 -3.16
N SER A 26 13.01 13.32 -3.64
CA SER A 26 11.86 12.70 -2.97
C SER A 26 11.95 11.17 -2.92
N SER A 27 12.72 10.56 -3.83
CA SER A 27 12.96 9.09 -3.90
C SER A 27 14.29 8.63 -3.30
N ALA A 28 15.04 9.52 -2.63
CA ALA A 28 16.37 9.23 -2.10
C ALA A 28 16.27 8.45 -0.77
N LEU A 29 15.80 7.21 -0.85
CA LEU A 29 15.59 6.34 0.30
C LEU A 29 16.93 6.03 0.99
N PRO A 30 17.08 6.33 2.30
CA PRO A 30 18.28 6.01 3.05
C PRO A 30 18.59 4.51 3.01
N MET A 31 19.87 4.17 3.15
CA MET A 31 20.43 2.83 2.98
C MET A 31 20.42 2.30 1.54
N VAL A 32 19.72 2.95 0.61
CA VAL A 32 19.69 2.57 -0.82
C VAL A 32 20.37 3.64 -1.68
N TYR A 33 20.03 4.91 -1.46
CA TYR A 33 20.54 6.04 -2.22
C TYR A 33 21.25 7.06 -1.33
N ARG A 34 22.15 7.84 -1.94
CA ARG A 34 22.80 8.96 -1.26
C ARG A 34 21.80 10.12 -1.12
N PRO A 35 21.88 10.92 -0.05
CA PRO A 35 21.13 12.17 0.03
C PRO A 35 21.39 13.06 -1.18
N VAL A 36 20.36 13.78 -1.61
CA VAL A 36 20.41 14.63 -2.81
C VAL A 36 20.53 16.08 -2.38
N GLU A 37 21.57 16.75 -2.85
CA GLU A 37 21.74 18.17 -2.56
C GLU A 37 20.83 19.03 -3.45
N VAL A 38 20.00 19.87 -2.85
CA VAL A 38 19.17 20.86 -3.53
C VAL A 38 19.22 22.15 -2.72
N LYS A 39 19.57 23.27 -3.38
CA LYS A 39 19.70 24.59 -2.74
C LYS A 39 20.58 24.56 -1.46
N GLY A 40 21.72 23.87 -1.52
CA GLY A 40 22.66 23.75 -0.40
C GLY A 40 22.17 22.87 0.76
N ARG A 41 21.07 22.12 0.59
CA ARG A 41 20.51 21.23 1.62
C ARG A 41 20.53 19.78 1.16
N HIS A 42 20.88 18.87 2.07
CA HIS A 42 20.80 17.43 1.81
C HIS A 42 19.40 16.90 2.10
N LEU A 43 18.75 16.40 1.05
CA LEU A 43 17.40 15.87 1.07
C LEU A 43 17.40 14.35 0.97
N VAL A 44 16.44 13.73 1.62
CA VAL A 44 16.19 12.28 1.60
C VAL A 44 14.71 12.05 1.33
N ASP A 45 14.34 10.80 1.10
CA ASP A 45 12.97 10.39 0.79
C ASP A 45 11.91 10.99 1.74
N GLY A 46 10.88 11.59 1.16
CA GLY A 46 9.82 12.28 1.90
C GLY A 46 8.88 11.33 2.65
N GLY A 47 8.78 10.08 2.19
CA GLY A 47 7.99 9.00 2.78
C GLY A 47 8.40 8.67 4.21
N ILE A 48 9.64 8.99 4.60
CA ILE A 48 10.14 8.83 5.97
C ILE A 48 9.39 9.76 6.94
N ARG A 49 9.06 10.97 6.51
CA ARG A 49 8.35 11.95 7.36
C ARG A 49 6.83 11.86 7.19
N SER A 50 6.33 11.49 6.03
CA SER A 50 4.90 11.23 5.84
C SER A 50 4.73 10.27 4.67
N THR A 51 4.15 9.09 4.94
CA THR A 51 4.03 8.00 3.96
C THR A 51 3.28 8.43 2.70
N THR A 52 2.31 9.34 2.81
CA THR A 52 1.38 9.67 1.71
C THR A 52 1.13 11.16 1.53
N ASN A 53 1.53 12.01 2.48
CA ASN A 53 1.31 13.46 2.44
C ASN A 53 -0.15 13.87 2.15
N VAL A 54 -1.11 13.08 2.64
CA VAL A 54 -2.56 13.32 2.47
C VAL A 54 -2.95 14.72 2.95
N ASP A 55 -2.30 15.19 4.00
CA ASP A 55 -2.49 16.51 4.58
C ASP A 55 -2.29 17.63 3.57
N ILE A 56 -1.26 17.54 2.73
CA ILE A 56 -0.97 18.55 1.71
C ILE A 56 -2.12 18.64 0.70
N ALA A 57 -2.67 17.49 0.27
CA ALA A 57 -3.79 17.48 -0.66
C ALA A 57 -5.04 18.12 -0.04
N VAL A 58 -5.32 17.78 1.22
CA VAL A 58 -6.48 18.31 1.96
C VAL A 58 -6.36 19.82 2.23
N GLU A 59 -5.18 20.27 2.66
CA GLU A 59 -4.89 21.71 2.89
C GLU A 59 -5.00 22.53 1.60
N ARG A 60 -4.68 21.91 0.44
CA ARG A 60 -4.90 22.50 -0.89
C ARG A 60 -6.36 22.41 -1.38
N GLY A 61 -7.27 21.95 -0.54
CA GLY A 61 -8.71 21.97 -0.80
C GLY A 61 -9.29 20.70 -1.41
N ALA A 62 -8.50 19.62 -1.55
CA ALA A 62 -9.04 18.35 -2.01
C ALA A 62 -10.13 17.83 -1.07
N LYS A 63 -11.29 17.46 -1.62
CA LYS A 63 -12.44 16.89 -0.90
C LYS A 63 -12.58 15.38 -1.09
N PHE A 64 -11.97 14.85 -2.14
CA PHE A 64 -11.90 13.43 -2.42
C PHE A 64 -10.43 13.07 -2.67
N VAL A 65 -9.88 12.18 -1.83
CA VAL A 65 -8.48 11.77 -1.89
C VAL A 65 -8.39 10.25 -1.98
N VAL A 66 -7.76 9.76 -3.04
CA VAL A 66 -7.45 8.33 -3.19
C VAL A 66 -5.99 8.11 -2.81
N VAL A 67 -5.77 7.28 -1.81
CA VAL A 67 -4.45 6.95 -1.26
C VAL A 67 -4.10 5.53 -1.69
N VAL A 68 -2.99 5.37 -2.41
CA VAL A 68 -2.48 4.05 -2.78
C VAL A 68 -1.30 3.71 -1.87
N ASN A 69 -1.49 2.74 -0.99
CA ASN A 69 -0.45 2.28 -0.07
C ASN A 69 -0.02 0.84 -0.38
N PRO A 70 1.14 0.64 -1.04
CA PRO A 70 1.69 -0.70 -1.25
C PRO A 70 2.48 -1.23 -0.05
N LEU A 71 2.70 -0.43 1.00
CA LEU A 71 3.58 -0.75 2.14
C LEU A 71 2.82 -1.39 3.31
N VAL A 72 2.01 -2.40 3.02
CA VAL A 72 1.27 -3.16 4.05
C VAL A 72 2.22 -4.20 4.68
N PRO A 73 2.32 -4.27 6.02
CA PRO A 73 3.12 -5.29 6.69
C PRO A 73 2.49 -6.65 6.47
N TYR A 74 3.33 -7.66 6.27
CA TYR A 74 2.84 -9.03 6.09
C TYR A 74 2.43 -9.65 7.41
N VAL A 75 1.23 -10.21 7.42
CA VAL A 75 0.73 -11.00 8.54
C VAL A 75 0.98 -12.47 8.21
N ASN A 76 1.88 -13.08 8.97
CA ASN A 76 2.18 -14.51 8.83
C ASN A 76 1.09 -15.32 9.56
N ASP A 77 0.34 -16.12 8.82
CA ASP A 77 -0.72 -17.00 9.32
C ASP A 77 -0.20 -18.28 10.00
N PHE A 78 1.13 -18.45 10.04
CA PHE A 78 1.85 -19.59 10.60
C PHE A 78 1.49 -20.94 9.96
N GLN A 79 0.81 -20.96 8.81
CA GLN A 79 0.41 -22.19 8.12
C GLN A 79 1.58 -22.79 7.31
N LYS A 80 2.52 -21.95 6.86
CA LYS A 80 3.64 -22.39 6.03
C LYS A 80 4.78 -22.94 6.86
N THR A 81 5.29 -24.09 6.43
CA THR A 81 6.46 -24.73 7.05
C THR A 81 7.67 -24.66 6.14
N MET A 82 8.85 -24.70 6.76
CA MET A 82 10.15 -24.82 6.11
C MET A 82 10.83 -26.11 6.56
N PRO A 83 11.54 -26.81 5.65
CA PRO A 83 12.36 -27.95 6.00
C PRO A 83 13.48 -27.56 6.96
N THR A 84 13.83 -28.47 7.86
CA THR A 84 14.97 -28.40 8.76
C THR A 84 15.72 -29.74 8.73
N VAL A 85 16.91 -29.78 9.32
CA VAL A 85 17.71 -31.01 9.40
C VAL A 85 16.98 -32.14 10.15
N VAL A 86 16.04 -31.81 11.05
CA VAL A 86 15.33 -32.77 11.91
C VAL A 86 13.81 -32.74 11.69
N GLY A 87 13.35 -32.36 10.49
CA GLY A 87 11.91 -32.35 10.15
C GLY A 87 11.49 -31.03 9.52
N SER A 88 10.37 -30.46 9.96
CA SER A 88 9.88 -29.17 9.47
C SER A 88 9.45 -28.28 10.63
N ARG A 89 9.50 -26.96 10.42
CA ARG A 89 9.01 -25.97 11.39
C ARG A 89 8.29 -24.84 10.66
N THR A 90 7.47 -24.08 11.38
CA THR A 90 6.81 -22.90 10.82
C THR A 90 7.84 -21.88 10.31
N ARG A 91 7.62 -21.37 9.10
CA ARG A 91 8.39 -20.28 8.49
C ARG A 91 8.07 -18.98 9.22
N ARG A 92 9.08 -18.22 9.62
CA ARG A 92 8.95 -16.92 10.29
C ARG A 92 9.62 -15.83 9.46
N VAL A 93 9.18 -14.59 9.64
CA VAL A 93 9.86 -13.43 9.03
C VAL A 93 11.32 -13.34 9.51
N ALA A 94 11.59 -13.73 10.76
CA ALA A 94 12.95 -13.82 11.31
C ALA A 94 13.88 -14.74 10.50
N ASP A 95 13.34 -15.70 9.75
CA ASP A 95 14.11 -16.65 8.95
C ASP A 95 14.54 -16.08 7.59
N MET A 96 14.07 -14.88 7.23
CA MET A 96 14.26 -14.28 5.91
C MET A 96 15.50 -13.38 5.81
N GLY A 97 16.25 -13.26 6.91
CA GLY A 97 17.47 -12.45 6.98
C GLY A 97 17.22 -10.99 7.38
N TYR A 98 18.30 -10.31 7.81
CA TYR A 98 18.24 -8.95 8.33
C TYR A 98 17.58 -7.92 7.41
N PRO A 99 17.83 -7.87 6.09
CA PRO A 99 17.19 -6.89 5.22
C PRO A 99 15.66 -7.02 5.19
N GLN A 100 15.15 -8.25 5.16
CA GLN A 100 13.72 -8.54 5.14
C GLN A 100 13.05 -8.24 6.49
N VAL A 101 13.74 -8.53 7.61
CA VAL A 101 13.27 -8.13 8.94
C VAL A 101 13.20 -6.61 9.04
N GLY A 102 14.24 -5.89 8.58
CA GLY A 102 14.24 -4.43 8.55
C GLY A 102 13.15 -3.86 7.66
N TYR A 103 12.93 -4.45 6.49
CA TYR A 103 11.88 -4.04 5.56
C TYR A 103 10.47 -4.29 6.10
N GLN A 104 10.25 -5.42 6.79
CA GLN A 104 8.99 -5.68 7.50
C GLN A 104 8.76 -4.64 8.61
N ALA A 105 9.79 -4.31 9.40
CA ALA A 105 9.68 -3.29 10.44
C ALA A 105 9.38 -1.89 9.86
N PHE A 106 10.02 -1.54 8.75
CA PHE A 106 9.73 -0.31 8.01
C PHE A 106 8.26 -0.26 7.54
N LYS A 107 7.75 -1.35 6.93
CA LYS A 107 6.35 -1.44 6.51
C LYS A 107 5.38 -1.31 7.68
N LEU A 108 5.68 -1.94 8.83
CA LEU A 108 4.87 -1.81 10.03
C LEU A 108 4.75 -0.34 10.48
N LEU A 109 5.88 0.36 10.60
CA LEU A 109 5.90 1.76 11.01
C LEU A 109 5.23 2.68 10.00
N ALA A 110 5.49 2.50 8.70
CA ALA A 110 4.91 3.30 7.64
C ALA A 110 3.38 3.12 7.55
N HIS A 111 2.90 1.88 7.71
CA HIS A 111 1.49 1.53 7.68
C HIS A 111 0.74 2.07 8.89
N GLN A 112 1.24 1.87 10.12
CA GLN A 112 0.60 2.41 11.32
C GLN A 112 0.45 3.94 11.25
N ARG A 113 1.51 4.64 10.87
CA ARG A 113 1.49 6.10 10.71
C ARG A 113 0.50 6.57 9.66
N LEU A 114 0.34 5.82 8.56
CA LEU A 114 -0.66 6.14 7.55
C LEU A 114 -2.08 6.02 8.11
N HIS A 115 -2.38 4.90 8.78
CA HIS A 115 -3.72 4.66 9.34
C HIS A 115 -4.05 5.67 10.44
N GLU A 116 -3.10 6.02 11.29
CA GLU A 116 -3.24 7.09 12.28
C GLU A 116 -3.50 8.45 11.62
N ALA A 117 -2.71 8.81 10.60
CA ALA A 117 -2.92 10.05 9.85
C ALA A 117 -4.31 10.08 9.20
N VAL A 118 -4.70 9.04 8.46
CA VAL A 118 -6.02 8.97 7.81
C VAL A 118 -7.15 9.10 8.84
N SER A 119 -7.03 8.45 9.99
CA SER A 119 -8.02 8.54 11.07
C SER A 119 -8.12 9.97 11.61
N HIS A 120 -6.97 10.58 11.92
CA HIS A 120 -6.90 11.97 12.36
C HIS A 120 -7.50 12.95 11.34
N TRP A 121 -7.23 12.76 10.05
CA TRP A 121 -7.72 13.66 9.00
C TRP A 121 -9.21 13.53 8.75
N ARG A 122 -9.77 12.31 8.85
CA ARG A 122 -11.22 12.10 8.79
C ARG A 122 -11.95 12.82 9.93
N GLU A 123 -11.38 12.83 11.13
CA GLU A 123 -11.94 13.57 12.27
C GLU A 123 -11.82 15.09 12.09
N ARG A 124 -10.66 15.56 11.63
CA ARG A 124 -10.38 16.99 11.49
C ARG A 124 -11.16 17.65 10.34
N TYR A 125 -11.43 16.91 9.26
CA TYR A 125 -12.11 17.41 8.07
C TYR A 125 -13.27 16.50 7.66
N PRO A 126 -14.43 16.59 8.33
CA PRO A 126 -15.58 15.71 8.06
C PRO A 126 -16.18 15.83 6.64
N GLY A 127 -15.79 16.84 5.87
CA GLY A 127 -16.17 17.01 4.47
C GLY A 127 -15.15 16.47 3.45
N VAL A 128 -14.12 15.74 3.91
CA VAL A 128 -13.10 15.13 3.07
C VAL A 128 -13.23 13.61 3.15
N ASP A 129 -13.49 12.99 2.01
CA ASP A 129 -13.50 11.55 1.90
C ASP A 129 -12.13 11.03 1.44
N ILE A 130 -11.56 10.12 2.22
CA ILE A 130 -10.29 9.47 1.93
C ILE A 130 -10.55 7.98 1.65
N VAL A 131 -10.27 7.56 0.41
CA VAL A 131 -10.32 6.16 -0.01
C VAL A 131 -8.91 5.57 0.06
N LEU A 132 -8.72 4.52 0.84
CA LEU A 132 -7.43 3.86 1.01
C LEU A 132 -7.40 2.54 0.22
N VAL A 133 -6.44 2.45 -0.70
CA VAL A 133 -6.21 1.28 -1.56
C VAL A 133 -4.96 0.58 -1.08
N GLU A 134 -5.16 -0.61 -0.52
CA GLU A 134 -4.12 -1.44 0.11
C GLU A 134 -4.26 -2.91 -0.31
N PRO A 135 -3.14 -3.62 -0.57
CA PRO A 135 -3.16 -5.07 -0.72
C PRO A 135 -3.62 -5.76 0.57
N ASP A 136 -3.96 -7.04 0.47
CA ASP A 136 -4.28 -7.86 1.65
C ASP A 136 -3.02 -8.10 2.49
N PRO A 137 -3.06 -7.97 3.84
CA PRO A 137 -1.90 -8.24 4.69
C PRO A 137 -1.36 -9.67 4.60
N ASN A 138 -2.18 -10.64 4.19
CA ASN A 138 -1.77 -12.03 3.99
C ASN A 138 -1.24 -12.30 2.57
N ASP A 139 -1.20 -11.29 1.71
CA ASP A 139 -0.68 -11.38 0.35
C ASP A 139 0.85 -11.49 0.34
N GLU A 140 1.31 -12.73 0.31
CA GLU A 140 2.74 -13.05 0.32
C GLU A 140 3.47 -12.54 -0.93
N LEU A 141 2.83 -12.45 -2.09
CA LEU A 141 3.53 -12.02 -3.31
C LEU A 141 3.84 -10.52 -3.28
N MET A 142 2.94 -9.72 -2.71
CA MET A 142 3.17 -8.30 -2.39
C MET A 142 4.20 -8.11 -1.27
N PHE A 143 4.37 -9.10 -0.41
CA PHE A 143 5.35 -9.06 0.68
C PHE A 143 6.77 -9.50 0.26
N GLU A 144 6.89 -10.68 -0.34
CA GLU A 144 8.17 -11.32 -0.67
C GLU A 144 8.90 -10.58 -1.78
N THR A 145 8.16 -9.93 -2.67
CA THR A 145 8.78 -9.24 -3.77
C THR A 145 9.22 -7.84 -3.35
N ASN A 146 10.53 -7.65 -3.26
CA ASN A 146 11.11 -6.32 -3.06
C ASN A 146 10.63 -5.38 -4.19
N ILE A 147 10.12 -4.20 -3.84
CA ILE A 147 9.61 -3.20 -4.79
C ILE A 147 10.72 -2.74 -5.76
N LEU A 148 11.98 -2.84 -5.35
CA LEU A 148 13.16 -2.54 -6.17
C LEU A 148 13.57 -3.71 -7.09
N ASN A 149 12.86 -4.83 -7.08
CA ASN A 149 13.13 -5.95 -7.96
C ASN A 149 12.55 -5.70 -9.37
N PHE A 150 13.36 -5.07 -10.22
CA PHE A 150 12.98 -4.69 -11.57
C PHE A 150 12.57 -5.87 -12.46
N SER A 151 13.07 -7.09 -12.24
CA SER A 151 12.70 -8.25 -13.07
C SER A 151 11.28 -8.75 -12.79
N LYS A 152 10.76 -8.52 -11.58
CA LYS A 152 9.41 -8.90 -11.16
C LYS A 152 8.38 -7.77 -11.23
N ARG A 153 8.77 -6.54 -11.58
CA ARG A 153 7.89 -5.36 -11.55
C ARG A 153 6.56 -5.53 -12.30
N VAL A 154 6.58 -6.21 -13.45
CA VAL A 154 5.37 -6.44 -14.27
C VAL A 154 4.45 -7.45 -13.61
N GLU A 155 5.02 -8.48 -13.00
CA GLU A 155 4.28 -9.49 -12.24
C GLU A 155 3.61 -8.88 -11.01
N ILE A 156 4.36 -8.11 -10.21
CA ILE A 156 3.83 -7.39 -9.05
C ILE A 156 2.74 -6.40 -9.45
N ALA A 157 2.97 -5.61 -10.52
CA ALA A 157 1.99 -4.63 -10.97
C ALA A 157 0.69 -5.30 -11.44
N ARG A 158 0.78 -6.42 -12.16
CA ARG A 158 -0.39 -7.22 -12.57
C ARG A 158 -1.13 -7.77 -11.37
N HIS A 159 -0.41 -8.38 -10.44
CA HIS A 159 -0.96 -8.95 -9.21
C HIS A 159 -1.61 -7.89 -8.32
N GLY A 160 -0.97 -6.73 -8.16
CA GLY A 160 -1.51 -5.57 -7.47
C GLY A 160 -2.78 -5.05 -8.13
N PHE A 161 -2.82 -4.99 -9.46
CA PHE A 161 -4.02 -4.59 -10.20
C PHE A 161 -5.18 -5.57 -10.01
N GLU A 162 -4.94 -6.88 -10.13
CA GLU A 162 -5.96 -7.92 -9.95
C GLU A 162 -6.52 -7.93 -8.53
N SER A 163 -5.64 -7.90 -7.52
CA SER A 163 -6.02 -7.95 -6.10
C SER A 163 -6.81 -6.74 -5.65
N VAL A 164 -6.35 -5.55 -6.02
CA VAL A 164 -7.05 -4.30 -5.74
C VAL A 164 -8.39 -4.29 -6.45
N THR A 165 -8.47 -4.74 -7.71
CA THR A 165 -9.73 -4.80 -8.45
C THR A 165 -10.76 -5.67 -7.73
N LEU A 166 -10.38 -6.85 -7.25
CA LEU A 166 -11.26 -7.73 -6.47
C LEU A 166 -11.73 -7.03 -5.18
N LYS A 167 -10.83 -6.37 -4.46
CA LYS A 167 -11.17 -5.65 -3.24
C LYS A 167 -12.13 -4.48 -3.50
N LEU A 168 -11.90 -3.71 -4.57
CA LEU A 168 -12.78 -2.63 -5.01
C LEU A 168 -14.15 -3.17 -5.47
N ALA A 169 -14.21 -4.37 -6.06
CA ALA A 169 -15.47 -5.03 -6.42
C ALA A 169 -16.28 -5.40 -5.18
N ASN A 170 -15.60 -5.94 -4.16
CA ASN A 170 -16.22 -6.35 -2.90
C ASN A 170 -16.69 -5.14 -2.08
N ASP A 171 -15.98 -4.01 -2.13
CA ASP A 171 -16.33 -2.76 -1.43
C ASP A 171 -17.11 -1.77 -2.33
N TYR A 172 -17.67 -2.25 -3.45
CA TYR A 172 -18.23 -1.38 -4.48
C TYR A 172 -19.35 -0.47 -3.97
N ASP A 173 -20.26 -0.97 -3.15
CA ASP A 173 -21.42 -0.20 -2.68
C ASP A 173 -20.99 0.97 -1.78
N ASN A 174 -20.01 0.72 -0.90
CA ASN A 174 -19.40 1.76 -0.09
C ASN A 174 -18.68 2.79 -0.96
N LEU A 175 -17.81 2.33 -1.88
CA LEU A 175 -17.10 3.22 -2.81
C LEU A 175 -18.05 4.05 -3.67
N LYS A 176 -19.14 3.45 -4.14
CA LYS A 176 -20.17 4.15 -4.92
C LYS A 176 -20.79 5.27 -4.09
N SER A 177 -21.18 4.99 -2.85
CA SER A 177 -21.72 6.01 -1.95
C SER A 177 -20.73 7.16 -1.71
N VAL A 178 -19.44 6.85 -1.53
CA VAL A 178 -18.39 7.88 -1.40
C VAL A 178 -18.27 8.70 -2.69
N CYS A 179 -18.10 8.05 -3.84
CA CYS A 179 -17.91 8.70 -5.13
C CYS A 179 -19.10 9.60 -5.52
N GLU A 180 -20.34 9.16 -5.26
CA GLU A 180 -21.55 9.92 -5.54
C GLU A 180 -21.61 11.26 -4.77
N ARG A 181 -21.11 11.31 -3.52
CA ARG A 181 -21.02 12.57 -2.75
C ARG A 181 -20.14 13.62 -3.43
N HIS A 182 -19.19 13.18 -4.25
CA HIS A 182 -18.26 14.04 -4.99
C HIS A 182 -18.60 14.16 -6.47
N GLY A 183 -19.77 13.67 -6.90
CA GLY A 183 -20.20 13.72 -8.30
C GLY A 183 -19.39 12.81 -9.23
N ILE A 184 -18.74 11.78 -8.70
CA ILE A 184 -17.94 10.82 -9.46
C ILE A 184 -18.80 9.59 -9.75
N GLU A 185 -19.06 9.30 -11.02
CA GLU A 185 -19.73 8.07 -11.44
C GLU A 185 -18.72 6.94 -11.57
N ILE A 186 -19.00 5.81 -10.92
CA ILE A 186 -18.23 4.57 -11.05
C ILE A 186 -19.12 3.44 -11.58
N SER A 187 -18.53 2.49 -12.31
CA SER A 187 -19.26 1.38 -12.93
C SER A 187 -18.69 0.03 -12.54
N LEU A 188 -19.53 -0.82 -11.95
CA LEU A 188 -19.21 -2.20 -11.60
C LEU A 188 -18.87 -3.05 -12.82
N SER A 189 -19.41 -2.71 -14.00
CA SER A 189 -19.18 -3.45 -15.25
C SER A 189 -17.70 -3.51 -15.64
N ARG A 190 -16.95 -2.42 -15.42
CA ARG A 190 -15.50 -2.36 -15.70
C ARG A 190 -14.69 -3.17 -14.71
N VAL A 191 -15.11 -3.18 -13.44
CA VAL A 191 -14.47 -3.96 -12.37
C VAL A 191 -14.68 -5.46 -12.60
N ARG A 192 -15.92 -5.87 -12.94
CA ARG A 192 -16.27 -7.26 -13.23
C ARG A 192 -15.57 -7.81 -14.48
N LYS A 193 -15.44 -7.01 -15.53
CA LYS A 193 -14.71 -7.43 -16.73
C LYS A 193 -13.25 -7.77 -16.42
N VAL A 194 -12.61 -7.01 -15.56
CA VAL A 194 -11.22 -7.25 -15.14
C VAL A 194 -11.14 -8.50 -14.25
N THR A 195 -12.08 -8.73 -13.34
CA THR A 195 -12.11 -9.97 -12.55
C THR A 195 -12.36 -11.21 -13.42
N ASP A 196 -13.27 -11.13 -14.39
CA ASP A 196 -13.57 -12.24 -15.32
C ASP A 196 -12.39 -12.54 -16.26
N GLU A 197 -11.60 -11.54 -16.64
CA GLU A 197 -10.36 -11.71 -17.41
C GLU A 197 -9.23 -12.28 -16.54
N ALA A 198 -9.12 -11.85 -15.28
CA ALA A 198 -8.16 -12.38 -14.32
C ALA A 198 -8.45 -13.85 -13.94
N GLU A 199 -9.72 -14.25 -13.84
CA GLU A 199 -10.12 -15.63 -13.54
C GLU A 199 -9.72 -16.65 -14.63
N LYS A 200 -9.52 -16.18 -15.88
CA LYS A 200 -9.13 -16.99 -17.04
C LYS A 200 -7.63 -17.33 -17.07
N VAL A 201 -6.82 -16.80 -16.15
CA VAL A 201 -5.37 -17.03 -16.09
C VAL A 201 -5.06 -18.37 -15.37
N PRO A 202 -4.10 -19.20 -15.84
CA PRO A 202 -3.88 -20.57 -15.33
C PRO A 202 -3.51 -20.69 -13.84
N GLU A 203 -3.87 -21.84 -13.26
CA GLU A 203 -3.96 -22.16 -11.83
C GLU A 203 -2.67 -22.03 -11.00
N LYS A 204 -1.48 -22.01 -11.61
CA LYS A 204 -0.19 -21.90 -10.90
C LYS A 204 0.04 -20.53 -10.23
N THR A 205 -0.75 -19.51 -10.59
CA THR A 205 -0.61 -18.13 -10.08
C THR A 205 -1.64 -17.79 -8.98
N ARG A 206 -2.47 -18.76 -8.55
CA ARG A 206 -3.59 -18.51 -7.62
C ARG A 206 -3.15 -18.46 -6.16
N ALA A 207 -2.65 -17.33 -5.70
CA ALA A 207 -2.55 -17.00 -4.27
C ALA A 207 -3.93 -16.66 -3.64
N TRP A 208 -4.91 -16.31 -4.48
CA TRP A 208 -6.16 -15.66 -4.07
C TRP A 208 -7.31 -16.57 -3.64
N ARG A 209 -7.30 -17.86 -4.03
CA ARG A 209 -8.34 -18.83 -3.61
C ARG A 209 -8.43 -18.97 -2.08
N ARG A 210 -7.31 -18.81 -1.37
CA ARG A 210 -7.26 -18.84 0.11
C ARG A 210 -7.97 -17.64 0.76
N ILE A 211 -7.96 -16.48 0.10
CA ILE A 211 -8.64 -15.27 0.60
C ILE A 211 -10.16 -15.45 0.57
N PHE A 212 -10.69 -16.09 -0.49
CA PHE A 212 -12.10 -16.46 -0.58
C PHE A 212 -12.49 -17.47 0.51
N GLU A 213 -11.70 -18.51 0.75
CA GLU A 213 -11.99 -19.53 1.77
C GLU A 213 -11.95 -18.98 3.21
N GLN A 214 -11.01 -18.09 3.53
CA GLN A 214 -10.89 -17.48 4.85
C GLN A 214 -12.02 -16.50 5.17
N THR A 215 -12.48 -15.72 4.18
CA THR A 215 -13.57 -14.74 4.37
C THR A 215 -14.93 -15.43 4.51
N THR A 216 -15.14 -16.54 3.78
CA THR A 216 -16.38 -17.32 3.88
C THR A 216 -16.48 -18.10 5.20
N GLY A 217 -15.34 -18.59 5.73
CA GLY A 217 -15.27 -19.31 7.00
C GLY A 217 -15.45 -18.43 8.26
N ALA A 218 -15.32 -17.11 8.14
CA ALA A 218 -15.63 -16.16 9.21
C ALA A 218 -17.13 -15.81 9.25
N LEU A 219 -17.79 -15.77 8.09
CA LEU A 219 -19.23 -15.50 7.97
C LEU A 219 -20.10 -16.71 8.37
N LEU A 220 -19.67 -17.94 8.06
CA LEU A 220 -20.42 -19.15 8.41
C LEU A 220 -20.44 -19.45 9.92
N ARG A 221 -19.48 -18.95 10.70
CA ARG A 221 -19.47 -19.12 12.17
C ARG A 221 -20.37 -18.14 12.93
N GLN A 222 -20.83 -17.06 12.29
CA GLN A 222 -21.79 -16.12 12.90
C GLN A 222 -23.25 -16.52 12.64
N SER A 223 -23.53 -17.34 11.63
CA SER A 223 -24.89 -17.83 11.34
C SER A 223 -25.31 -19.07 12.14
N GLU A 224 -24.39 -19.74 12.83
CA GLU A 224 -24.68 -20.93 13.65
C GLU A 224 -24.90 -20.61 15.15
N GLN A 225 -24.80 -19.34 15.55
CA GLN A 225 -25.01 -18.88 16.94
C GLN A 225 -26.14 -17.84 17.11
N GLY A 226 -27.03 -17.73 16.11
CA GLY A 226 -28.23 -16.87 16.16
C GLY A 226 -29.51 -17.66 16.35
#